data_AF-A0A928D8Q1-F1
#
_entry.id   AF-A0A928D8Q1-F1
#
_cell.length_a   1.000
_cell.length_b   1.000
_cell.length_c   1.000
_cell.angle_alpha   90.00
_cell.angle_beta   90.00
_cell.angle_gamma   90.00
#
_symmetry.space_group_name_H-M   'P 1'
#
loop_
_entity.id
_entity.type
_entity.pdbx_description
1 polymer ?
#
loop_
_entity_poly.entity_id
_entity_poly.type
_entity_poly.pdbx_seq_one_letter_code
_entity_poly.pdbx_strand_id
1 'polypeptide(L)'
;MKQIFVCLCTAMALSMAVAGNSAITPNDPDVVGNDDSESIQNAVDRAAATGIGQVVIPAWNGRTGKTGWILSRSILLPGNMTVVIDNAKLALADYVYANFFRSANTWTEKGATPEGVLSNIRIIGRGFAVLHGAKANDLCEGTSRVDGRPHVRANCPILFQNVVDFEVNNLTIEDHRYWGACFCFCRRGKISDLHFIARYDRNNQDG
;
A
#
# COMPACT_ATOMS: atom_id res chain seq x y z
N MET A 1 51.02 -8.49 -56.56
CA MET A 1 49.71 -8.91 -56.01
C MET A 1 49.45 -8.09 -54.76
N LYS A 2 48.47 -7.17 -54.78
CA LYS A 2 48.16 -6.26 -53.67
C LYS A 2 47.19 -6.95 -52.71
N GLN A 3 47.62 -7.24 -51.48
CA GLN A 3 46.72 -7.68 -50.41
C GLN A 3 46.04 -6.44 -49.80
N ILE A 4 44.71 -6.39 -49.96
CA ILE A 4 43.84 -5.40 -49.32
C ILE A 4 43.48 -5.98 -47.94
N PHE A 5 43.96 -5.34 -46.88
CA PHE A 5 43.51 -5.62 -45.51
C PHE A 5 42.15 -4.92 -45.32
N VAL A 6 41.08 -5.71 -45.29
CA VAL A 6 39.74 -5.23 -44.90
C VAL A 6 39.70 -5.23 -43.37
N CYS A 7 39.71 -4.04 -42.78
CA CYS A 7 39.50 -3.85 -41.35
C CYS A 7 38.01 -4.03 -41.05
N LEU A 8 37.63 -5.17 -40.48
CA LEU A 8 36.29 -5.38 -39.93
C LEU A 8 36.15 -4.52 -38.66
N CYS A 9 35.51 -3.36 -38.77
CA CYS A 9 35.02 -2.63 -37.61
C CYS A 9 33.76 -3.33 -37.10
N THR A 10 33.90 -4.15 -36.07
CA THR A 10 32.77 -4.73 -35.33
C THR A 10 32.12 -3.61 -34.52
N ALA A 11 30.91 -3.19 -34.90
CA ALA A 11 30.13 -2.24 -34.12
C ALA A 11 29.73 -2.90 -32.79
N MET A 12 30.39 -2.52 -31.71
CA MET A 12 30.01 -2.90 -30.36
C MET A 12 28.76 -2.09 -30.00
N ALA A 13 27.60 -2.73 -30.02
CA ALA A 13 26.39 -2.13 -29.47
C ALA A 13 26.58 -1.96 -27.96
N LEU A 14 26.77 -0.72 -27.53
CA LEU A 14 26.79 -0.36 -26.12
C LEU A 14 25.35 -0.55 -25.59
N SER A 15 25.08 -1.69 -24.95
CA SER A 15 23.85 -1.82 -24.16
C SER A 15 23.99 -0.88 -22.96
N MET A 16 23.20 0.18 -22.92
CA MET A 16 23.10 1.01 -21.73
C MET A 16 22.53 0.15 -20.61
N ALA A 17 23.38 -0.21 -19.63
CA ALA A 17 22.89 -0.68 -18.35
C ALA A 17 22.16 0.49 -17.69
N VAL A 18 20.84 0.38 -17.55
CA VAL A 18 20.07 1.32 -16.74
C VAL A 18 20.44 1.06 -15.28
N ALA A 19 21.30 1.91 -14.74
CA ALA A 19 21.49 2.03 -13.30
C ALA A 19 20.31 2.83 -12.72
N GLY A 20 19.56 2.20 -11.82
CA GLY A 20 18.54 2.86 -11.02
C GLY A 20 17.39 1.91 -10.72
N ASN A 21 17.44 1.24 -9.57
CA ASN A 21 16.28 0.56 -8.99
C ASN A 21 15.27 1.65 -8.57
N SER A 22 14.62 2.25 -9.57
CA SER A 22 13.61 3.29 -9.38
C SER A 22 12.40 2.63 -8.75
N ALA A 23 11.91 3.21 -7.65
CA ALA A 23 10.67 2.74 -7.04
C ALA A 23 9.53 2.85 -8.04
N ILE A 24 8.60 1.90 -7.99
CA ILE A 24 7.40 1.93 -8.84
C ILE A 24 6.40 2.94 -8.26
N THR A 25 5.67 3.63 -9.12
CA THR A 25 4.60 4.55 -8.73
C THR A 25 3.29 4.17 -9.39
N PRO A 26 2.12 4.38 -8.73
CA PRO A 26 0.81 4.19 -9.35
C PRO A 26 0.54 5.09 -10.58
N ASN A 27 1.46 6.01 -10.90
CA ASN A 27 1.43 6.81 -12.13
C ASN A 27 2.19 6.18 -13.30
N ASP A 28 2.91 5.07 -13.09
CA ASP A 28 3.67 4.45 -14.17
C ASP A 28 2.72 3.95 -15.26
N PRO A 29 2.97 4.24 -16.56
CA PRO A 29 2.02 3.96 -17.63
C PRO A 29 1.58 2.49 -17.74
N ASP A 30 2.42 1.55 -17.30
CA ASP A 30 2.15 0.11 -17.35
C ASP A 30 1.44 -0.44 -16.09
N VAL A 31 1.15 0.40 -15.09
CA VAL A 31 0.41 0.02 -13.88
C VAL A 31 -0.86 0.83 -13.65
N VAL A 32 -1.07 1.96 -14.33
CA VAL A 32 -2.31 2.75 -14.21
C VAL A 32 -3.54 1.88 -14.50
N GLY A 33 -4.47 1.82 -13.53
CA GLY A 33 -5.74 1.11 -13.65
C GLY A 33 -6.94 2.04 -13.93
N ASN A 34 -8.14 1.49 -13.84
CA ASN A 34 -9.39 2.21 -14.07
C ASN A 34 -9.75 3.15 -12.90
N ASP A 35 -9.32 2.80 -11.69
CA ASP A 35 -9.47 3.59 -10.47
C ASP A 35 -8.19 3.64 -9.62
N ASP A 36 -8.17 4.48 -8.59
CA ASP A 36 -6.98 4.70 -7.77
C ASP A 36 -6.56 3.46 -6.96
N SER A 37 -7.53 2.66 -6.51
CA SER A 37 -7.23 1.39 -5.84
C SER A 37 -6.56 0.41 -6.80
N GLU A 38 -7.02 0.34 -8.05
CA GLU A 38 -6.42 -0.50 -9.10
C GLU A 38 -5.00 -0.03 -9.42
N SER A 39 -4.78 1.27 -9.67
CA SER A 39 -3.45 1.79 -9.96
C SER A 39 -2.44 1.49 -8.84
N ILE A 40 -2.85 1.65 -7.58
CA ILE A 40 -1.97 1.38 -6.43
C ILE A 40 -1.74 -0.12 -6.27
N GLN A 41 -2.77 -0.97 -6.44
CA GLN A 41 -2.59 -2.41 -6.36
C GLN A 41 -1.69 -2.93 -7.49
N ASN A 42 -1.89 -2.48 -8.72
CA ASN A 42 -1.03 -2.84 -9.85
C ASN A 42 0.43 -2.44 -9.62
N ALA A 43 0.67 -1.27 -9.01
CA ALA A 43 2.02 -0.84 -8.62
C ALA A 43 2.64 -1.80 -7.58
N VAL A 44 1.87 -2.22 -6.58
CA VAL A 44 2.31 -3.21 -5.58
C VAL A 44 2.61 -4.55 -6.22
N ASP A 45 1.71 -5.04 -7.07
CA ASP A 45 1.86 -6.32 -7.76
C ASP A 45 3.08 -6.31 -8.70
N ARG A 46 3.29 -5.19 -9.41
CA ARG A 46 4.47 -5.01 -10.26
C ARG A 46 5.75 -4.96 -9.44
N ALA A 47 5.76 -4.26 -8.32
CA ALA A 47 6.92 -4.18 -7.44
C ALA A 47 7.29 -5.52 -6.80
N ALA A 48 6.29 -6.36 -6.51
CA ALA A 48 6.50 -7.73 -6.07
C ALA A 48 7.05 -8.60 -7.21
N ALA A 49 6.45 -8.53 -8.40
CA ALA A 49 6.83 -9.35 -9.55
C ALA A 49 8.25 -9.07 -10.07
N THR A 50 8.72 -7.82 -9.96
CA THR A 50 10.08 -7.43 -10.39
C THR A 50 11.14 -7.55 -9.31
N GLY A 51 10.75 -7.81 -8.06
CA GLY A 51 11.65 -7.82 -6.91
C GLY A 51 12.12 -6.44 -6.46
N ILE A 52 11.58 -5.35 -7.02
CA ILE A 52 11.86 -3.97 -6.57
C ILE A 52 11.41 -3.77 -5.12
N GLY A 53 10.27 -4.37 -4.73
CA GLY A 53 9.79 -4.40 -3.35
C GLY A 53 9.43 -3.04 -2.77
N GLN A 54 9.26 -2.02 -3.61
CA GLN A 54 8.94 -0.66 -3.18
C GLN A 54 7.97 0.05 -4.14
N VAL A 55 6.94 0.64 -3.56
CA VAL A 55 6.00 1.55 -4.21
C VAL A 55 6.08 2.93 -3.56
N VAL A 56 6.17 3.99 -4.36
CA VAL A 56 6.07 5.39 -3.90
C VAL A 56 4.77 5.98 -4.43
N ILE A 57 3.87 6.34 -3.53
CA ILE A 57 2.59 6.99 -3.84
C ILE A 57 2.78 8.50 -3.67
N PRO A 58 2.88 9.28 -4.77
CA PRO A 58 3.12 10.72 -4.71
C PRO A 58 1.83 11.49 -4.46
N ALA A 59 1.94 12.77 -4.10
CA ALA A 59 0.80 13.68 -3.97
C ALA A 59 -0.07 13.73 -5.25
N TRP A 60 0.58 13.75 -6.41
CA TRP A 60 -0.07 13.89 -7.72
C TRP A 60 -0.60 12.57 -8.24
N ASN A 61 -1.89 12.55 -8.59
CA ASN A 61 -2.54 11.44 -9.27
C ASN A 61 -2.62 11.75 -10.77
N GLY A 62 -1.75 11.11 -11.55
CA GLY A 62 -1.64 11.29 -13.00
C GLY A 62 -2.87 10.86 -13.78
N ARG A 63 -3.65 9.89 -13.26
CA ARG A 63 -4.89 9.42 -13.89
C ARG A 63 -5.99 10.46 -13.83
N THR A 64 -6.11 11.18 -12.70
CA THR A 64 -7.19 12.16 -12.49
C THR A 64 -6.76 13.61 -12.72
N GLY A 65 -5.46 13.88 -12.81
CA GLY A 65 -4.93 15.23 -12.91
C GLY A 65 -5.12 16.07 -11.64
N LYS A 66 -5.21 15.42 -10.47
CA LYS A 66 -5.48 16.07 -9.17
C LYS A 66 -4.50 15.58 -8.11
N THR A 67 -4.43 16.30 -6.99
CA THR A 67 -3.73 15.83 -5.80
C THR A 67 -4.63 14.90 -4.98
N GLY A 68 -4.05 13.80 -4.49
CA GLY A 68 -4.70 12.83 -3.62
C GLY A 68 -5.26 11.61 -4.35
N TRP A 69 -5.56 10.59 -3.56
CA TRP A 69 -5.99 9.27 -4.03
C TRP A 69 -7.24 8.80 -3.27
N ILE A 70 -8.22 8.21 -3.97
CA ILE A 70 -9.48 7.74 -3.39
C ILE A 70 -9.58 6.22 -3.52
N LEU A 71 -9.43 5.50 -2.41
CA LEU A 71 -9.44 4.05 -2.40
C LEU A 71 -10.86 3.52 -2.17
N SER A 72 -11.37 2.77 -3.14
CA SER A 72 -12.66 2.06 -3.04
C SER A 72 -12.51 0.65 -2.43
N ARG A 73 -11.28 0.14 -2.37
CA ARG A 73 -10.91 -1.16 -1.83
C ARG A 73 -9.50 -1.14 -1.24
N SER A 74 -9.24 -2.09 -0.34
CA SER A 74 -7.95 -2.22 0.34
C SER A 74 -6.83 -2.61 -0.60
N ILE A 75 -5.66 -2.03 -0.36
CA ILE A 75 -4.41 -2.44 -1.01
C ILE A 75 -3.83 -3.63 -0.23
N LEU A 76 -3.64 -4.75 -0.91
CA LEU A 76 -3.12 -5.99 -0.36
C LEU A 76 -1.60 -6.02 -0.50
N LEU A 77 -0.90 -6.05 0.64
CA LEU A 77 0.56 -6.00 0.70
C LEU A 77 1.16 -7.41 0.85
N PRO A 78 1.97 -7.87 -0.12
CA PRO A 78 2.75 -9.10 0.04
C PRO A 78 3.94 -8.87 0.99
N GLY A 79 4.68 -9.93 1.31
CA GLY A 79 5.95 -9.81 2.03
C GLY A 79 7.00 -9.05 1.22
N ASN A 80 8.00 -8.47 1.91
CA ASN A 80 9.05 -7.64 1.32
C ASN A 80 8.54 -6.42 0.54
N MET A 81 7.41 -5.85 0.96
CA MET A 81 6.81 -4.68 0.33
C MET A 81 7.00 -3.44 1.20
N THR A 82 7.56 -2.38 0.60
CA THR A 82 7.63 -1.05 1.21
C THR A 82 6.72 -0.11 0.44
N VAL A 83 5.70 0.43 1.10
CA VAL A 83 4.88 1.52 0.56
C VAL A 83 5.33 2.82 1.19
N VAL A 84 5.74 3.78 0.35
CA VAL A 84 6.06 5.14 0.76
C VAL A 84 4.92 6.07 0.33
N ILE A 85 4.32 6.77 1.28
CA ILE A 85 3.33 7.82 1.02
C ILE A 85 4.08 9.15 1.03
N ASP A 86 4.33 9.72 -0.16
CA ASP A 86 5.21 10.87 -0.33
C ASP A 86 4.41 12.15 -0.58
N ASN A 87 4.29 12.96 0.48
CA ASN A 87 3.53 14.20 0.49
C ASN A 87 2.06 14.05 0.00
N ALA A 88 1.49 12.86 0.20
CA ALA A 88 0.18 12.49 -0.33
C ALA A 88 -0.88 12.31 0.75
N LYS A 89 -2.13 12.62 0.38
CA LYS A 89 -3.33 12.25 1.11
C LYS A 89 -4.05 11.13 0.37
N LEU A 90 -4.25 10.01 1.05
CA LEU A 90 -5.10 8.91 0.61
C LEU A 90 -6.39 9.01 1.42
N ALA A 91 -7.53 8.99 0.73
CA ALA A 91 -8.85 8.90 1.36
C ALA A 91 -9.52 7.57 1.00
N LEU A 92 -10.30 7.02 1.91
CA LEU A 92 -11.26 5.98 1.53
C LEU A 92 -12.45 6.62 0.79
N ALA A 93 -13.03 5.91 -0.17
CA ALA A 93 -14.31 6.30 -0.74
C ALA A 93 -15.41 6.27 0.35
N ASP A 94 -16.45 7.09 0.20
CA ASP A 94 -17.55 7.15 1.16
C ASP A 94 -18.19 5.76 1.35
N TYR A 95 -18.48 5.41 2.60
CA TYR A 95 -19.23 4.21 3.00
C TYR A 95 -18.60 2.83 2.68
N VAL A 96 -17.43 2.75 2.03
CA VAL A 96 -16.81 1.44 1.72
C VAL A 96 -16.37 0.69 2.99
N TYR A 97 -16.40 -0.64 2.96
CA TYR A 97 -15.78 -1.48 3.99
C TYR A 97 -14.36 -1.85 3.56
N ALA A 98 -13.39 -0.99 3.85
CA ALA A 98 -12.01 -1.19 3.42
C ALA A 98 -10.99 -0.60 4.40
N ASN A 99 -9.88 -1.31 4.55
CA ASN A 99 -8.61 -0.79 5.05
C ASN A 99 -7.96 0.06 3.95
N PHE A 100 -7.02 0.95 4.29
CA PHE A 100 -6.07 1.48 3.31
C PHE A 100 -5.11 0.39 2.87
N PHE A 101 -4.46 -0.25 3.85
CA PHE A 101 -3.48 -1.30 3.63
C PHE A 101 -3.80 -2.52 4.48
N ARG A 102 -3.69 -3.69 3.86
CA ARG A 102 -3.90 -4.97 4.53
C ARG A 102 -2.85 -5.99 4.11
N SER A 103 -2.36 -6.82 5.04
CA SER A 103 -1.46 -7.92 4.64
C SER A 103 -2.19 -8.91 3.74
N ALA A 104 -1.57 -9.35 2.64
CA ALA A 104 -2.25 -10.05 1.55
C ALA A 104 -2.93 -11.38 1.98
N ASN A 105 -2.39 -12.04 3.00
CA ASN A 105 -2.96 -13.30 3.50
C ASN A 105 -4.12 -13.10 4.49
N THR A 106 -4.49 -11.86 4.84
CA THR A 106 -5.63 -11.60 5.73
C THR A 106 -6.93 -12.16 5.16
N TRP A 107 -7.71 -12.84 5.99
CA TRP A 107 -8.97 -13.53 5.63
C TRP A 107 -8.83 -14.64 4.57
N THR A 108 -7.62 -15.13 4.34
CA THR A 108 -7.37 -16.38 3.61
C THR A 108 -7.23 -17.55 4.59
N GLU A 109 -7.31 -18.79 4.09
CA GLU A 109 -7.10 -19.99 4.89
C GLU A 109 -5.71 -20.02 5.58
N LYS A 110 -4.69 -19.47 4.92
CA LYS A 110 -3.31 -19.43 5.45
C LYS A 110 -3.08 -18.26 6.42
N GLY A 111 -3.96 -17.26 6.45
CA GLY A 111 -3.74 -16.00 7.17
C GLY A 111 -3.52 -16.14 8.67
N ALA A 112 -3.91 -17.26 9.27
CA ALA A 112 -3.71 -17.55 10.70
C ALA A 112 -2.85 -18.81 10.94
N THR A 113 -2.11 -19.29 9.93
CA THR A 113 -1.26 -20.49 10.05
C THR A 113 0.22 -20.13 9.98
N PRO A 114 1.14 -20.97 10.50
CA PRO A 114 2.58 -20.75 10.40
C PRO A 114 3.07 -20.59 8.94
N GLU A 115 2.44 -21.24 7.97
CA GLU A 115 2.81 -21.21 6.55
C GLU A 115 2.37 -19.92 5.85
N GLY A 116 1.40 -19.19 6.41
CA GLY A 116 0.90 -17.93 5.87
C GLY A 116 1.58 -16.68 6.43
N VAL A 117 2.68 -16.84 7.19
CA VAL A 117 3.44 -15.71 7.73
C VAL A 117 4.00 -14.87 6.58
N LEU A 118 3.71 -13.57 6.60
CA LEU A 118 4.38 -12.60 5.74
C LEU A 118 5.46 -11.86 6.54
N SER A 119 6.51 -11.38 5.87
CA SER A 119 7.60 -10.68 6.53
C SER A 119 7.92 -9.35 5.84
N ASN A 120 8.59 -8.45 6.58
CA ASN A 120 9.29 -7.31 5.98
C ASN A 120 8.35 -6.34 5.23
N ILE A 121 7.15 -6.10 5.77
CA ILE A 121 6.17 -5.15 5.22
C ILE A 121 6.36 -3.79 5.90
N ARG A 122 6.48 -2.72 5.11
CA ARG A 122 6.66 -1.35 5.61
C ARG A 122 5.65 -0.38 5.00
N ILE A 123 5.09 0.49 5.83
CA ILE A 123 4.29 1.64 5.42
C ILE A 123 4.96 2.89 6.01
N ILE A 124 5.51 3.73 5.15
CA ILE A 124 6.39 4.83 5.51
C ILE A 124 5.79 6.13 4.98
N GLY A 125 5.52 7.09 5.86
CA GLY A 125 5.20 8.44 5.42
C GLY A 125 6.44 9.27 5.16
N ARG A 126 6.44 10.08 4.10
CA ARG A 126 7.45 11.11 3.84
C ARG A 126 6.75 12.46 3.70
N GLY A 127 7.19 13.44 4.48
CA GLY A 127 6.56 14.76 4.52
C GLY A 127 5.10 14.66 4.95
N PHE A 128 4.19 15.25 4.19
CA PHE A 128 2.75 15.22 4.48
C PHE A 128 2.11 13.89 4.05
N ALA A 129 2.08 12.88 4.92
CA ALA A 129 1.50 11.56 4.63
C ALA A 129 0.21 11.33 5.44
N VAL A 130 -0.94 11.35 4.77
CA VAL A 130 -2.25 11.32 5.44
C VAL A 130 -3.11 10.15 4.94
N LEU A 131 -3.68 9.39 5.89
CA LEU A 131 -4.74 8.42 5.68
C LEU A 131 -6.05 8.98 6.24
N HIS A 132 -7.02 9.28 5.38
CA HIS A 132 -8.27 9.95 5.76
C HIS A 132 -9.49 9.07 5.53
N GLY A 133 -10.18 8.65 6.60
CA GLY A 133 -11.28 7.71 6.48
C GLY A 133 -12.60 8.29 5.93
N ALA A 134 -12.68 9.54 5.46
CA ALA A 134 -13.87 10.12 4.80
C ALA A 134 -15.18 9.89 5.59
N LYS A 135 -16.33 9.71 4.91
CA LYS A 135 -17.60 9.39 5.61
C LYS A 135 -17.59 7.95 6.14
N ALA A 136 -17.96 7.79 7.40
CA ALA A 136 -18.11 6.50 8.04
C ALA A 136 -19.25 5.68 7.43
N ASN A 137 -19.14 4.36 7.53
CA ASN A 137 -20.18 3.39 7.17
C ASN A 137 -20.91 2.92 8.45
N ASP A 138 -21.80 1.94 8.30
CA ASP A 138 -22.57 1.37 9.41
C ASP A 138 -21.89 0.19 10.13
N LEU A 139 -20.61 -0.08 9.84
CA LEU A 139 -19.86 -1.21 10.39
C LEU A 139 -19.24 -0.85 11.75
N CYS A 140 -19.74 -1.48 12.81
CA CYS A 140 -19.25 -1.43 14.19
C CYS A 140 -19.25 -2.84 14.79
N GLU A 141 -18.92 -2.98 16.08
CA GLU A 141 -18.94 -4.29 16.76
C GLU A 141 -20.31 -4.95 16.71
N GLY A 142 -21.38 -4.16 16.87
CA GLY A 142 -22.75 -4.67 16.85
C GLY A 142 -23.23 -5.14 15.48
N THR A 143 -22.66 -4.61 14.38
CA THR A 143 -23.03 -4.97 13.01
C THR A 143 -21.99 -5.86 12.31
N SER A 144 -20.90 -6.22 13.01
CA SER A 144 -19.83 -7.06 12.49
C SER A 144 -20.33 -8.46 12.15
N ARG A 145 -20.12 -8.90 10.89
CA ARG A 145 -20.57 -10.22 10.40
C ARG A 145 -22.08 -10.44 10.47
N VAL A 146 -22.86 -9.36 10.52
CA VAL A 146 -24.33 -9.38 10.52
C VAL A 146 -24.85 -8.93 9.15
N ASP A 147 -25.88 -9.60 8.63
CA ASP A 147 -26.54 -9.31 7.34
C ASP A 147 -25.57 -9.17 6.15
N GLY A 148 -24.53 -10.00 6.10
CA GLY A 148 -23.54 -10.00 5.02
C GLY A 148 -22.46 -8.92 5.15
N ARG A 149 -22.45 -8.12 6.22
CA ARG A 149 -21.35 -7.19 6.50
C ARG A 149 -20.05 -7.93 6.84
N PRO A 150 -18.88 -7.35 6.54
CA PRO A 150 -17.61 -7.99 6.88
C PRO A 150 -17.33 -7.91 8.40
N HIS A 151 -16.19 -8.46 8.81
CA HIS A 151 -15.70 -8.26 10.17
C HIS A 151 -15.36 -6.78 10.41
N VAL A 152 -15.66 -6.22 11.58
CA VAL A 152 -15.45 -4.79 11.91
C VAL A 152 -14.04 -4.25 11.59
N ARG A 153 -13.00 -5.06 11.81
CA ARG A 153 -11.61 -4.78 11.37
C ARG A 153 -11.42 -4.41 9.89
N ALA A 154 -12.42 -4.60 9.02
CA ALA A 154 -12.43 -4.02 7.68
C ALA A 154 -12.39 -2.48 7.70
N ASN A 155 -12.70 -1.85 8.83
CA ASN A 155 -12.60 -0.40 9.04
C ASN A 155 -11.27 0.06 9.66
N CYS A 156 -10.34 -0.82 10.04
CA CYS A 156 -9.03 -0.37 10.53
C CYS A 156 -8.24 0.25 9.34
N PRO A 157 -7.69 1.46 9.40
CA PRO A 157 -6.87 2.00 8.32
C PRO A 157 -5.74 1.06 7.89
N ILE A 158 -5.05 0.47 8.86
CA ILE A 158 -3.98 -0.52 8.63
C ILE A 158 -4.36 -1.83 9.33
N LEU A 159 -4.38 -2.93 8.59
CA LEU A 159 -4.66 -4.26 9.12
C LEU A 159 -3.58 -5.26 8.72
N PHE A 160 -2.71 -5.61 9.65
CA PHE A 160 -1.77 -6.70 9.45
C PHE A 160 -2.22 -7.93 10.24
N GLN A 161 -2.35 -9.05 9.52
CA GLN A 161 -2.52 -10.36 10.10
C GLN A 161 -1.29 -11.21 9.79
N ASN A 162 -0.72 -11.82 10.83
CA ASN A 162 0.38 -12.78 10.76
C ASN A 162 1.64 -12.25 10.04
N VAL A 163 2.07 -11.04 10.41
CA VAL A 163 3.23 -10.37 9.83
C VAL A 163 4.39 -10.28 10.82
N VAL A 164 5.60 -10.54 10.35
CA VAL A 164 6.84 -10.42 11.13
C VAL A 164 7.78 -9.37 10.53
N ASP A 165 8.55 -8.68 11.37
CA ASP A 165 9.54 -7.67 10.94
C ASP A 165 8.89 -6.54 10.13
N PHE A 166 7.85 -5.91 10.69
CA PHE A 166 7.09 -4.87 10.01
C PHE A 166 7.40 -3.47 10.54
N GLU A 167 7.16 -2.45 9.72
CA GLU A 167 7.28 -1.04 10.13
C GLU A 167 6.07 -0.23 9.67
N VAL A 168 5.54 0.60 10.56
CA VAL A 168 4.54 1.63 10.23
C VAL A 168 5.02 2.92 10.87
N ASN A 169 5.36 3.93 10.07
CA ASN A 169 5.90 5.17 10.62
C ASN A 169 5.48 6.45 9.88
N ASN A 170 5.54 7.57 10.61
CA ASN A 170 5.40 8.94 10.11
C ASN A 170 4.10 9.19 9.34
N LEU A 171 2.96 8.74 9.88
CA LEU A 171 1.64 8.90 9.26
C LEU A 171 0.74 9.77 10.13
N THR A 172 -0.09 10.58 9.47
CA THR A 172 -1.31 11.11 10.09
C THR A 172 -2.49 10.24 9.69
N ILE A 173 -3.24 9.74 10.67
CA ILE A 173 -4.44 8.95 10.48
C ILE A 173 -5.62 9.79 10.99
N GLU A 174 -6.43 10.26 10.05
CA GLU A 174 -7.55 11.17 10.29
C GLU A 174 -8.87 10.45 10.03
N ASP A 175 -9.88 10.75 10.85
CA ASP A 175 -11.25 10.33 10.60
C ASP A 175 -11.32 8.83 10.29
N HIS A 176 -10.57 7.99 11.01
CA HIS A 176 -10.62 6.55 10.83
C HIS A 176 -11.97 5.99 11.29
N ARG A 177 -12.40 4.84 10.73
CA ARG A 177 -13.76 4.33 10.91
C ARG A 177 -13.91 3.30 12.04
N TYR A 178 -12.80 2.95 12.69
CA TYR A 178 -12.65 2.00 13.79
C TYR A 178 -11.26 2.24 14.41
N TRP A 179 -10.57 1.23 14.96
CA TRP A 179 -9.19 1.33 15.43
C TRP A 179 -8.18 1.76 14.36
N GLY A 180 -7.22 2.60 14.73
CA GLY A 180 -6.24 3.26 13.83
C GLY A 180 -5.29 2.29 13.14
N ALA A 181 -4.89 1.23 13.84
CA ALA A 181 -4.15 0.12 13.27
C ALA A 181 -4.44 -1.18 14.04
N CYS A 182 -4.43 -2.30 13.32
CA CYS A 182 -4.78 -3.61 13.84
C CYS A 182 -3.68 -4.61 13.47
N PHE A 183 -2.88 -5.05 14.47
CA PHE A 183 -1.78 -6.00 14.29
C PHE A 183 -2.09 -7.33 14.98
N CYS A 184 -2.62 -8.30 14.24
CA CYS A 184 -3.05 -9.59 14.78
C CYS A 184 -2.01 -10.68 14.46
N PHE A 185 -1.55 -11.43 15.46
CA PHE A 185 -0.48 -12.44 15.30
C PHE A 185 0.83 -11.86 14.73
N CYS A 186 1.05 -10.57 14.90
CA CYS A 186 2.25 -9.90 14.39
C CYS A 186 3.37 -9.87 15.44
N ARG A 187 4.63 -9.86 15.00
CA ARG A 187 5.80 -9.87 15.90
C ARG A 187 6.98 -9.07 15.34
N ARG A 188 7.81 -8.52 16.23
CA ARG A 188 8.99 -7.68 15.89
C ARG A 188 8.64 -6.48 14.99
N GLY A 189 7.52 -5.83 15.30
CA GLY A 189 7.10 -4.61 14.62
C GLY A 189 7.73 -3.36 15.21
N LYS A 190 7.95 -2.35 14.37
CA LYS A 190 8.24 -0.98 14.78
C LYS A 190 7.09 -0.07 14.38
N ILE A 191 6.54 0.63 15.36
CA ILE A 191 5.47 1.61 15.16
C ILE A 191 5.97 2.91 15.79
N SER A 192 6.08 3.97 15.01
CA SER A 192 6.58 5.26 15.51
C SER A 192 5.98 6.42 14.74
N ASP A 193 5.97 7.61 15.35
CA ASP A 193 5.65 8.87 14.67
C ASP A 193 4.25 8.87 14.02
N LEU A 194 3.27 8.28 14.71
CA LEU A 194 1.88 8.26 14.27
C LEU A 194 1.09 9.38 14.95
N HIS A 195 0.31 10.11 14.16
CA HIS A 195 -0.59 11.16 14.62
C HIS A 195 -2.03 10.76 14.35
N PHE A 196 -2.88 10.76 15.37
CA PHE A 196 -4.29 10.39 15.23
C PHE A 196 -5.18 11.62 15.41
N ILE A 197 -6.11 11.81 14.48
CA ILE A 197 -7.13 12.85 14.53
C ILE A 197 -8.49 12.17 14.44
N ALA A 198 -9.08 11.90 15.60
CA ALA A 198 -10.39 11.26 15.73
C ALA A 198 -11.53 12.30 15.75
N ARG A 199 -12.76 11.86 15.49
CA ARG A 199 -13.98 12.68 15.57
C ARG A 199 -14.90 12.13 16.64
N TYR A 200 -15.78 13.00 17.15
CA TYR A 200 -16.79 12.60 18.13
C TYR A 200 -18.01 11.89 17.52
N ASP A 201 -18.07 11.76 16.18
CA ASP A 201 -19.21 11.20 15.45
C ASP A 201 -19.06 9.72 15.10
N ARG A 202 -18.01 9.05 15.60
CA ARG A 202 -17.71 7.63 15.34
C ARG A 202 -17.31 6.94 16.62
N ASN A 203 -17.74 5.69 16.74
CA ASN A 203 -17.39 4.87 17.88
C ASN A 203 -16.04 4.18 17.65
N ASN A 204 -15.34 3.92 18.74
CA ASN A 204 -14.16 3.04 18.80
C ASN A 204 -13.01 3.47 17.86
N GLN A 205 -12.67 4.76 17.89
CA GLN A 205 -11.56 5.36 17.15
C GLN A 205 -10.25 5.37 17.95
N ASP A 206 -9.88 4.27 18.59
CA ASP A 206 -8.58 4.14 19.25
C ASP A 206 -7.45 4.43 18.25
N GLY A 207 -6.43 5.17 18.72
CA GLY A 207 -5.19 5.46 17.98
C GLY A 207 -4.14 4.39 18.24
#